data_AF-D8G266-F1
#
_entry.id   AF-D8G266-F1
#
_cell.length_a   1.000
_cell.length_b   1.000
_cell.length_c   1.000
_cell.angle_alpha   90.00
_cell.angle_beta   90.00
_cell.angle_gamma   90.00
#
_symmetry.space_group_name_H-M   'P 1'
#
loop_
_entity.id
_entity.type
_entity.pdbx_description
1 polymer ?
#
loop_
_entity_poly.entity_id
_entity_poly.type
_entity_poly.pdbx_seq_one_letter_code
_entity_poly.pdbx_strand_id
1 'polypeptide(L)' 'MDKVNLDNLSREELARFIIANRENAEGREARRIYIRRLAEKAASCGIEFYKPQVPSPKN' A
#
# COMPACT_ATOMS: atom_id res chain seq x y z
N MET A 1 20.40 -1.23 13.22
CA MET A 1 19.57 -0.44 12.30
C MET A 1 18.28 -0.17 13.00
N ASP A 2 18.02 1.10 13.35
CA ASP A 2 16.70 1.51 13.84
C ASP A 2 15.66 1.16 12.78
N LYS A 3 14.65 0.37 13.16
CA LYS A 3 13.55 0.04 12.25
C LYS A 3 12.83 1.34 11.90
N VAL A 4 12.89 1.75 10.64
CA VAL A 4 12.13 2.90 10.16
C VAL A 4 10.64 2.60 10.36
N ASN A 5 9.95 3.42 11.15
CA ASN A 5 8.51 3.29 11.33
C ASN A 5 7.80 3.88 10.11
N LEU A 6 7.54 3.02 9.12
CA LEU A 6 6.89 3.37 7.86
C LEU A 6 5.48 3.96 8.05
N ASP A 7 4.81 3.65 9.18
CA ASP A 7 3.48 4.18 9.46
C ASP A 7 3.48 5.67 9.85
N ASN A 8 4.62 6.23 10.24
CA ASN A 8 4.71 7.66 10.59
C ASN A 8 5.13 8.54 9.40
N LEU A 9 5.50 7.94 8.27
CA LEU A 9 5.90 8.70 7.08
C LEU A 9 4.70 9.40 6.44
N SER A 10 4.90 10.64 6.00
CA SER A 10 3.96 11.34 5.13
C SER A 10 3.83 10.63 3.77
N ARG A 11 2.81 11.01 2.98
CA ARG A 11 2.60 10.42 1.64
C ARG A 11 3.83 10.59 0.73
N GLU A 12 4.47 11.75 0.77
CA GLU A 12 5.62 12.07 -0.07
C GLU A 12 6.90 11.36 0.39
N GLU A 13 7.12 11.29 1.70
CA GLU A 13 8.24 10.55 2.27
C GLU A 13 8.10 9.06 1.98
N LEU A 14 6.89 8.51 2.12
CA LEU A 14 6.61 7.12 1.81
C LEU A 14 6.83 6.82 0.32
N ALA A 15 6.43 7.73 -0.58
CA ALA A 15 6.69 7.58 -2.02
C ALA A 15 8.19 7.60 -2.34
N ARG A 16 8.94 8.53 -1.75
CA ARG A 16 10.40 8.58 -1.88
C ARG A 16 11.06 7.31 -1.34
N PHE A 17 10.60 6.83 -0.18
CA PHE A 17 11.10 5.60 0.44
C PHE A 17 10.87 4.37 -0.45
N ILE A 18 9.70 4.25 -1.08
CA ILE A 18 9.38 3.14 -2.02
C ILE A 18 10.36 3.14 -3.19
N ILE A 19 10.65 4.30 -3.79
CA ILE A 19 11.58 4.41 -4.92
C ILE A 19 13.00 4.03 -4.48
N ALA A 20 13.46 4.55 -3.35
CA ALA A 20 14.79 4.30 -2.82
C ALA A 20 15.02 2.82 -2.44
N ASN A 21 13.97 2.11 -2.02
CA ASN A 21 14.05 0.75 -1.48
C ASN A 21 13.35 -0.30 -2.36
N ARG A 22 13.07 0.01 -3.62
CA ARG A 22 12.17 -0.77 -4.50
C ARG A 22 12.48 -2.28 -4.59
N GLU A 23 13.75 -2.66 -4.42
CA GLU A 23 14.23 -4.04 -4.62
C GLU A 23 14.24 -4.87 -3.33
N ASN A 24 14.16 -4.21 -2.16
CA ASN A 24 14.26 -4.87 -0.87
C ASN A 24 12.88 -5.09 -0.21
N ALA A 25 12.89 -5.78 0.94
CA ALA A 25 11.67 -6.10 1.67
C ALA A 25 10.98 -4.84 2.24
N GLU A 26 11.75 -3.84 2.65
CA GLU A 26 11.21 -2.59 3.21
C GLU A 26 10.46 -1.77 2.15
N GLY A 27 10.98 -1.68 0.92
CA GLY A 27 10.26 -1.01 -0.18
C GLY A 27 8.96 -1.71 -0.56
N ARG A 28 8.93 -3.05 -0.50
CA ARG A 28 7.70 -3.83 -0.68
C ARG A 28 6.68 -3.54 0.43
N GLU A 29 7.12 -3.45 1.67
CA GLU A 29 6.26 -3.14 2.81
C GLU A 29 5.74 -1.70 2.76
N ALA A 30 6.60 -0.73 2.44
CA ALA A 30 6.22 0.66 2.22
C ALA A 30 5.14 0.78 1.12
N ARG A 31 5.26 -0.01 0.05
CA ARG A 31 4.25 -0.06 -1.02
C ARG A 31 2.91 -0.62 -0.52
N ARG A 32 2.91 -1.65 0.34
CA ARG A 32 1.67 -2.18 0.94
C ARG A 32 0.97 -1.14 1.81
N ILE A 33 1.72 -0.44 2.66
CA ILE A 33 1.19 0.64 3.50
C ILE A 33 0.59 1.76 2.63
N TYR A 34 1.29 2.16 1.57
CA TYR A 34 0.80 3.17 0.63
C TYR A 34 -0.52 2.77 -0.03
N ILE A 35 -0.62 1.54 -0.53
CA ILE A 35 -1.83 1.01 -1.16
C ILE A 35 -2.98 0.93 -0.15
N ARG A 36 -2.71 0.46 1.08
CA ARG A 36 -3.72 0.39 2.15
C ARG A 36 -4.31 1.77 2.45
N ARG A 37 -3.47 2.80 2.64
CA ARG A 37 -3.92 4.17 2.88
C ARG A 37 -4.73 4.74 1.71
N LEU A 38 -4.34 4.39 0.49
CA LEU A 38 -5.07 4.81 -0.71
C LEU A 38 -6.46 4.16 -0.76
N ALA A 39 -6.55 2.87 -0.42
CA ALA A 39 -7.81 2.15 -0.33
C ALA A 39 -8.74 2.73 0.75
N GLU A 40 -8.22 2.99 1.95
CA GLU A 40 -8.96 3.63 3.04
C GLU A 40 -9.47 5.03 2.64
N LYS A 41 -8.60 5.83 1.99
CA LYS A 41 -8.99 7.15 1.50
C LYS A 41 -10.10 7.05 0.44
N ALA A 42 -9.97 6.16 -0.53
CA ALA A 42 -10.99 5.98 -1.55
C ALA A 42 -12.33 5.54 -0.95
N ALA A 43 -12.32 4.60 0.00
CA ALA A 43 -13.51 4.19 0.73
C ALA A 43 -14.15 5.38 1.47
N SER A 44 -13.35 6.24 2.11
CA SER A 44 -13.85 7.46 2.75
C SER A 44 -14.49 8.47 1.78
N CYS A 45 -14.10 8.42 0.51
CA CYS A 45 -14.68 9.23 -0.57
C CYS A 45 -15.87 8.54 -1.27
N GLY A 46 -16.32 7.38 -0.79
CA GLY A 46 -17.40 6.59 -1.41
C GLY A 46 -16.98 5.89 -2.71
N ILE A 47 -15.68 5.76 -2.97
CA ILE A 47 -15.14 5.05 -4.13
C ILE A 47 -14.89 3.60 -3.72
N GLU A 48 -15.71 2.68 -4.23
CA GLU A 48 -15.45 1.25 -4.11
C GLU A 48 -14.40 0.83 -5.14
N PHE A 49 -13.23 0.38 -4.66
CA PHE A 49 -12.28 -0.30 -5.52
C PHE A 49 -12.90 -1.63 -5.95
N TYR A 50 -13.16 -1.77 -7.25
CA TYR A 50 -13.68 -2.99 -7.85
C TYR A 50 -12.82 -4.19 -7.42
N LYS A 51 -13.36 -5.07 -6.57
CA LYS A 51 -12.77 -6.39 -6.36
C LYS A 51 -13.06 -7.18 -7.63
N PRO A 52 -12.05 -7.68 -8.37
CA PRO A 52 -12.31 -8.67 -9.39
C PRO A 52 -13.05 -9.82 -8.71
N GLN A 53 -14.27 -10.13 -9.16
CA GLN A 53 -14.91 -11.38 -8.80
C GLN A 53 -14.00 -12.48 -9.34
N VAL A 54 -13.16 -13.05 -8.47
CA VAL A 54 -12.47 -14.28 -8.81
C VAL A 54 -13.59 -15.30 -8.98
N PRO A 55 -13.84 -15.84 -10.18
CA PRO A 55 -14.89 -16.83 -10.34
C PRO A 55 -14.52 -18.00 -9.42
N SER A 56 -15.40 -18.32 -8.46
CA SER A 56 -15.26 -19.54 -7.68
C SER A 56 -15.15 -20.72 -8.65
N PRO A 57 -14.18 -21.62 -8.48
CA PRO A 57 -14.09 -22.79 -9.33
C PRO A 57 -15.42 -23.56 -9.18
N LYS A 58 -16.11 -23.79 -10.31
CA LYS A 58 -17.26 -24.69 -10.36
C LYS A 58 -16.72 -26.10 -10.07
N ASN A 59 -17.26 -26.72 -9.02
CA ASN A 59 -17.11 -28.16 -8.74
C ASN A 59 -17.60 -28.99 -9.92
#